data_AF-A0A7J8UCS7-F1
#
_entry.id   AF-A0A7J8UCS7-F1
#
_cell.length_a   1.000
_cell.length_b   1.000
_cell.length_c   1.000
_cell.angle_alpha   90.00
_cell.angle_beta   90.00
_cell.angle_gamma   90.00
#
_symmetry.space_group_name_H-M   'P 1'
#
loop_
_entity.id
_entity.type
_entity.pdbx_description
1 polymer ?
#
loop_
_entity_poly.entity_id
_entity_poly.type
_entity_poly.pdbx_seq_one_letter_code
_entity_poly.pdbx_strand_id
1 'polypeptide(L)'
;VHYNPFQNALLSDICIGTSAAPTYLPAHQFEIKNSTGEVKEFHLIDGGVAANNPTLVAMSEVAKEINRESSDFFHIKPNDYARFQVLSLGTGSQNPEEKYPAHKAAKWGVLGWLTSEHSSPLIDVFMQASSDMVDFHLATVFRALHSEHSYLRIQTGKFEPVDQGTYEEALIRLAEVLSEEKRLREMRSPHGSFNEEHK
;
A
#
# COMPACT_ATOMS: atom_id res chain seq x y z
N VAL A 1 0.01 -22.49 10.61
CA VAL A 1 0.36 -21.04 10.65
C VAL A 1 0.71 -20.68 12.08
N HIS A 2 1.95 -20.25 12.37
CA HIS A 2 2.27 -19.67 13.68
C HIS A 2 1.80 -18.23 13.68
N TYR A 3 0.62 -17.99 14.24
CA TYR A 3 0.09 -16.65 14.45
C TYR A 3 0.94 -15.94 15.50
N ASN A 4 1.56 -14.83 15.14
CA ASN A 4 2.22 -13.99 16.14
C ASN A 4 1.13 -13.16 16.83
N PRO A 5 0.84 -13.41 18.12
CA PRO A 5 -0.23 -12.69 18.82
C PRO A 5 -0.01 -11.18 18.87
N PHE A 6 1.23 -10.71 18.70
CA PHE A 6 1.59 -9.30 18.64
C PHE A 6 1.41 -8.66 17.26
N GLN A 7 0.81 -9.36 16.28
CA GLN A 7 0.46 -8.76 14.98
C GLN A 7 -1.04 -8.42 14.89
N ASN A 8 -1.82 -8.67 15.94
CA ASN A 8 -3.25 -8.39 16.01
C ASN A 8 -3.54 -7.07 16.74
N ALA A 9 -2.99 -5.97 16.23
CA ALA A 9 -3.26 -4.64 16.80
C ALA A 9 -4.70 -4.18 16.51
N LEU A 10 -5.18 -3.17 17.24
CA LEU A 10 -6.41 -2.49 16.84
C LEU A 10 -6.22 -1.82 15.48
N LEU A 11 -7.25 -1.89 14.63
CA LEU A 11 -7.21 -1.25 13.32
C LEU A 11 -6.93 0.25 13.43
N SER A 12 -7.47 0.92 14.46
CA SER A 12 -7.19 2.32 14.74
C SER A 12 -5.70 2.59 14.98
N ASP A 13 -5.00 1.73 15.73
CA ASP A 13 -3.57 1.89 16.00
C ASP A 13 -2.74 1.74 14.73
N ILE A 14 -3.12 0.80 13.86
CA ILE A 14 -2.49 0.62 12.55
C ILE A 14 -2.74 1.84 11.66
N CYS A 15 -3.98 2.34 11.59
CA CYS A 15 -4.34 3.51 10.79
C CYS A 15 -3.61 4.78 11.26
N ILE A 16 -3.52 5.02 12.57
CA ILE A 16 -2.79 6.17 13.12
C ILE A 16 -1.29 6.01 12.87
N GLY A 17 -0.73 4.83 13.17
CA GLY A 17 0.69 4.55 12.97
C GLY A 17 1.12 4.74 11.51
N THR A 18 0.40 4.15 10.56
CA THR A 18 0.76 4.22 9.14
C THR A 18 0.63 5.62 8.53
N SER A 19 -0.11 6.54 9.16
CA SER A 19 -0.32 7.92 8.67
C SER A 19 0.46 8.97 9.47
N ALA A 20 1.23 8.58 10.49
CA ALA A 20 1.98 9.47 11.36
C ALA A 20 3.24 10.06 10.68
N ALA A 21 3.03 10.90 9.67
CA ALA A 21 4.08 11.45 8.81
C ALA A 21 5.07 12.32 9.60
N PRO A 22 6.38 12.04 9.56
CA PRO A 22 7.38 12.90 10.20
C PRO A 22 7.23 14.35 9.74
N THR A 23 7.40 15.29 10.67
CA THR A 23 7.18 16.75 10.49
C THR A 23 5.72 17.20 10.41
N TYR A 24 4.75 16.30 10.21
CA TYR A 24 3.32 16.63 10.16
C TYR A 24 2.56 16.15 11.40
N LEU A 25 2.84 14.92 11.86
CA LEU A 25 2.11 14.25 12.93
C LEU A 25 3.08 13.62 13.95
N PRO A 26 2.67 13.49 15.23
CA PRO A 26 3.46 12.81 16.24
C PRO A 26 3.53 11.30 15.96
N ALA A 27 4.61 10.66 16.39
CA ALA A 27 4.72 9.20 16.38
C ALA A 27 3.62 8.57 17.25
N HIS A 28 3.16 7.38 16.87
CA HIS A 28 2.10 6.65 17.58
C HIS A 28 2.68 5.55 18.46
N GLN A 29 2.25 5.47 19.71
CA GLN A 29 2.64 4.41 20.64
C GLN A 29 1.42 3.65 21.13
N PHE A 30 1.52 2.32 21.17
CA PHE A 30 0.52 1.44 21.76
C PHE A 30 1.14 0.12 22.21
N GLU A 31 0.36 -0.69 22.93
CA GLU A 31 0.78 -1.97 23.48
C GLU A 31 -0.16 -3.09 23.04
N ILE A 32 0.40 -4.28 22.83
CA ILE A 32 -0.38 -5.51 22.67
C ILE A 32 -0.02 -6.46 23.80
N LYS A 33 -1.05 -6.99 24.46
CA LYS A 33 -0.91 -8.05 25.46
C LYS A 33 -1.41 -9.38 24.88
N ASN A 34 -0.56 -10.39 24.89
CA ASN A 34 -0.95 -11.71 24.40
C ASN A 34 -1.70 -12.53 25.49
N SER A 35 -2.13 -13.74 25.13
CA SER A 35 -2.87 -14.64 26.02
C SER A 35 -2.07 -15.14 27.22
N THR A 36 -0.74 -15.12 27.17
CA THR A 36 0.13 -15.48 28.31
C THR A 36 0.40 -14.30 29.23
N GLY A 37 -0.08 -13.11 28.87
CA GLY A 37 0.06 -11.87 29.63
C GLY A 37 1.34 -11.09 29.34
N GLU A 38 2.15 -11.55 28.38
CA GLU A 38 3.32 -10.80 27.88
C GLU A 38 2.84 -9.56 27.11
N VAL A 39 3.50 -8.44 27.36
CA VAL A 39 3.20 -7.13 26.78
C VAL A 39 4.31 -6.76 25.83
N LYS A 40 3.94 -6.25 24.65
CA LYS A 40 4.87 -5.68 23.68
C LYS A 40 4.43 -4.27 23.30
N GLU A 41 5.34 -3.33 23.48
CA GLU A 41 5.20 -1.94 23.04
C GLU A 41 5.56 -1.78 21.55
N PHE A 42 4.84 -0.89 20.89
CA PHE A 42 5.05 -0.49 19.50
C PHE A 42 5.19 1.02 19.41
N HIS A 43 6.16 1.47 18.61
CA HIS A 43 6.38 2.89 18.29
C HIS A 43 6.40 3.02 16.77
N LEU A 44 5.34 3.58 16.20
CA LEU A 44 5.13 3.64 14.76
C LEU A 44 5.19 5.08 14.25
N ILE A 45 5.68 5.20 13.03
CA ILE A 45 5.61 6.39 12.18
C ILE A 45 5.05 5.96 10.82
N ASP A 46 4.80 6.95 9.96
CA ASP A 46 4.21 6.75 8.64
C ASP A 46 4.86 5.64 7.81
N GLY A 47 4.02 4.82 7.21
CA GLY A 47 4.43 3.68 6.39
C GLY A 47 5.17 4.09 5.12
N GLY A 48 4.96 5.32 4.63
CA GLY A 48 5.64 5.90 3.48
C GLY A 48 7.16 5.98 3.65
N VAL A 49 7.63 6.14 4.90
CA VAL A 49 9.07 6.07 5.23
C VAL A 49 9.68 4.72 4.85
N ALA A 50 8.92 3.63 5.00
CA ALA A 50 9.34 2.29 4.64
C ALA A 50 8.95 1.90 3.20
N ALA A 51 7.73 2.23 2.78
CA ALA A 51 7.14 1.80 1.52
C ALA A 51 6.03 2.76 1.04
N ASN A 52 6.41 3.91 0.47
CA ASN A 52 5.45 4.88 -0.09
C ASN A 52 4.65 4.33 -1.29
N ASN A 53 5.19 3.33 -1.99
CA ASN A 53 4.43 2.48 -2.91
C ASN A 53 4.46 1.04 -2.38
N PRO A 54 3.43 0.60 -1.63
CA PRO A 54 3.42 -0.71 -0.97
C PRO A 54 3.16 -1.87 -1.93
N THR A 55 3.09 -1.64 -3.25
CA THR A 55 2.71 -2.68 -4.23
C THR A 55 3.64 -3.89 -4.16
N LEU A 56 4.96 -3.67 -4.08
CA LEU A 56 5.92 -4.77 -3.98
C LEU A 56 5.82 -5.51 -2.62
N VAL A 57 5.51 -4.79 -1.54
CA VAL A 57 5.26 -5.40 -0.22
C VAL A 57 4.03 -6.30 -0.28
N ALA A 58 2.94 -5.82 -0.88
CA ALA A 58 1.72 -6.59 -1.06
C ALA A 58 1.96 -7.85 -1.91
N MET A 59 2.65 -7.73 -3.04
CA MET A 59 3.02 -8.89 -3.88
C MET A 59 3.87 -9.91 -3.12
N SER A 60 4.79 -9.42 -2.27
CA SER A 60 5.64 -10.28 -1.44
C SER A 60 4.84 -11.04 -0.38
N GLU A 61 3.85 -10.41 0.26
CA GLU A 61 2.96 -11.10 1.21
C GLU A 61 2.10 -12.15 0.52
N VAL A 62 1.56 -11.86 -0.68
CA VAL A 62 0.85 -12.87 -1.48
C VAL A 62 1.76 -14.05 -1.82
N ALA A 63 2.99 -13.79 -2.27
CA ALA A 63 3.96 -14.83 -2.57
C ALA A 63 4.31 -15.69 -1.33
N LYS A 64 4.41 -15.08 -0.15
CA LYS A 64 4.62 -15.80 1.12
C LYS A 64 3.45 -16.73 1.43
N GLU A 65 2.22 -16.28 1.26
CA GLU A 65 1.03 -17.11 1.49
C GLU A 65 0.92 -18.28 0.50
N ILE A 66 1.23 -18.04 -0.78
CA ILE A 66 1.34 -19.12 -1.78
C ILE A 66 2.42 -20.13 -1.37
N ASN A 67 3.59 -19.66 -0.95
CA ASN A 67 4.70 -20.52 -0.52
C ASN A 67 4.41 -21.29 0.77
N ARG A 68 3.45 -20.81 1.58
CA ARG A 68 2.95 -21.51 2.77
C ARG A 68 1.86 -22.53 2.45
N GLU A 69 1.55 -22.73 1.16
CA GLU A 69 0.50 -23.64 0.70
C GLU A 69 -0.87 -23.30 1.30
N SER A 70 -1.16 -22.00 1.45
CA SER A 70 -2.48 -21.55 1.91
C SER A 70 -3.58 -22.07 0.99
N SER A 71 -4.65 -22.60 1.58
CA SER A 71 -5.82 -23.14 0.86
C SER A 71 -6.58 -22.10 0.05
N ASP A 72 -6.33 -20.81 0.31
CA ASP A 72 -6.98 -19.69 -0.38
C ASP A 72 -6.39 -19.44 -1.78
N PHE A 73 -5.25 -20.06 -2.09
CA PHE A 73 -4.57 -19.92 -3.37
C PHE A 73 -4.53 -21.25 -4.14
N PHE A 74 -4.76 -21.17 -5.45
CA PHE A 74 -4.47 -22.29 -6.35
C PHE A 74 -2.97 -22.61 -6.34
N HIS A 75 -2.61 -23.84 -6.71
CA HIS A 75 -1.21 -24.23 -6.89
C HIS A 75 -0.55 -23.42 -8.02
N ILE A 76 0.04 -22.29 -7.63
CA ILE A 76 0.81 -21.38 -8.46
C ILE A 76 2.21 -21.35 -7.84
N LYS A 77 3.27 -21.24 -8.66
CA LYS A 77 4.62 -21.08 -8.10
C LYS A 77 4.72 -19.69 -7.46
N PRO A 78 5.32 -19.53 -6.26
CA PRO A 78 5.40 -18.23 -5.57
C PRO A 78 6.02 -17.08 -6.40
N ASN A 79 6.88 -17.41 -7.36
CA ASN A 79 7.56 -16.45 -8.24
C ASN A 79 6.89 -16.31 -9.62
N ASP A 80 5.72 -16.92 -9.84
CA ASP A 80 4.97 -16.81 -11.10
C ASP A 80 4.13 -15.53 -11.13
N TYR A 81 4.83 -14.38 -11.12
CA TYR A 81 4.19 -13.06 -11.13
C TYR A 81 3.36 -12.80 -12.39
N ALA A 82 3.53 -13.58 -13.46
CA ALA A 82 2.68 -13.51 -14.66
C ALA A 82 1.19 -13.82 -14.34
N ARG A 83 0.93 -14.53 -13.25
CA ARG A 83 -0.44 -14.86 -12.78
C ARG A 83 -1.05 -13.77 -11.89
N PHE A 84 -0.29 -12.76 -11.49
CA PHE A 84 -0.75 -11.71 -10.61
C PHE A 84 -1.46 -10.65 -11.44
N GLN A 85 -2.63 -10.19 -10.98
CA GLN A 85 -3.27 -8.97 -11.48
C GLN A 85 -3.14 -7.89 -10.42
N VAL A 86 -2.48 -6.79 -10.76
CA VAL A 86 -2.06 -5.75 -9.83
C VAL A 86 -2.60 -4.41 -10.29
N LEU A 87 -3.51 -3.85 -9.50
CA LEU A 87 -3.94 -2.46 -9.60
C LEU A 87 -3.22 -1.67 -8.51
N SER A 88 -2.39 -0.73 -8.93
CA SER A 88 -1.65 0.16 -8.04
C SER A 88 -2.20 1.57 -8.18
N LEU A 89 -2.69 2.13 -7.08
CA LEU A 89 -3.29 3.47 -7.04
C LEU A 89 -2.36 4.43 -6.31
N GLY A 90 -2.04 5.54 -6.98
CA GLY A 90 -1.27 6.64 -6.43
C GLY A 90 -2.17 7.82 -6.07
N THR A 91 -1.69 8.67 -5.19
CA THR A 91 -2.40 9.87 -4.72
C THR A 91 -2.12 11.12 -5.56
N GLY A 92 -1.54 10.93 -6.76
CA GLY A 92 -1.08 12.04 -7.60
C GLY A 92 0.43 12.25 -7.52
N SER A 93 1.01 12.68 -8.64
CA SER A 93 2.32 13.32 -8.68
C SER A 93 2.12 14.82 -8.85
N GLN A 94 2.80 15.65 -8.05
CA GLN A 94 2.76 17.09 -8.28
C GLN A 94 3.45 17.45 -9.60
N ASN A 95 3.00 18.55 -10.21
CA ASN A 95 3.52 19.03 -11.48
C ASN A 95 5.05 19.23 -11.38
N PRO A 96 5.86 18.71 -12.33
CA PRO A 96 7.32 18.77 -12.27
C PRO A 96 7.90 20.17 -12.55
N GLU A 97 7.08 21.23 -12.58
CA GLU A 97 7.61 22.60 -12.64
C GLU A 97 8.61 22.79 -11.50
N GLU A 98 9.82 23.24 -11.86
CA GLU A 98 11.06 23.18 -11.08
C GLU A 98 10.91 23.58 -9.61
N LYS A 99 10.43 22.67 -8.74
CA LYS A 99 10.19 22.95 -7.32
C LYS A 99 11.49 23.36 -6.62
N TYR A 100 12.59 22.69 -6.95
CA TYR A 100 13.86 22.80 -6.23
C TYR A 100 15.04 23.08 -7.17
N PRO A 101 15.15 24.29 -7.75
CA PRO A 101 16.29 24.65 -8.58
C PRO A 101 17.59 24.52 -7.78
N ALA A 102 18.62 23.88 -8.38
CA ALA A 102 19.87 23.54 -7.69
C ALA A 102 20.54 24.77 -7.04
N HIS A 103 20.52 25.93 -7.70
CA HIS A 103 21.12 27.17 -7.18
C HIS A 103 20.40 27.73 -5.93
N LYS A 104 19.11 27.41 -5.75
CA LYS A 104 18.36 27.74 -4.52
C LYS A 104 18.66 26.71 -3.43
N ALA A 105 18.62 25.41 -3.78
CA ALA A 105 18.87 24.31 -2.84
C ALA A 105 20.31 24.31 -2.28
N ALA A 106 21.30 24.78 -3.05
CA ALA A 106 22.69 24.91 -2.60
C ALA A 106 22.87 25.87 -1.41
N LYS A 107 21.88 26.75 -1.16
CA LYS A 107 21.87 27.69 -0.03
C LYS A 107 21.09 27.16 1.17
N TRP A 108 20.49 25.98 1.07
CA TRP A 108 19.70 25.42 2.15
C TRP A 108 20.58 24.84 3.25
N GLY A 109 20.29 25.20 4.49
CA GLY A 109 20.70 24.44 5.67
C GLY A 109 19.67 23.36 6.00
N VAL A 110 19.80 22.74 7.19
CA VAL A 110 18.89 21.68 7.67
C VAL A 110 17.41 22.12 7.60
N LEU A 111 17.10 23.35 8.03
CA LEU A 111 15.73 23.87 8.00
C LEU A 111 15.19 23.99 6.57
N GLY A 112 16.00 24.41 5.60
CA GLY A 112 15.55 24.53 4.21
C GLY A 112 15.22 23.17 3.57
N TRP A 113 15.95 22.13 3.96
CA TRP A 113 15.69 20.75 3.51
C TRP A 113 14.47 20.11 4.17
N LEU A 114 14.15 20.48 5.43
CA LEU A 114 12.99 19.95 6.16
C LEU A 114 11.71 20.75 5.95
N THR A 115 11.84 22.06 5.73
CA THR A 115 10.73 23.01 5.57
C THR A 115 11.11 24.09 4.56
N SER A 116 10.43 24.12 3.43
CA SER A 116 10.45 25.25 2.49
C SER A 116 9.02 25.79 2.35
N GLU A 117 8.87 27.01 1.82
CA GLU A 117 7.66 27.86 1.93
C GLU A 117 6.30 27.13 1.88
N HIS A 118 6.16 26.03 1.12
CA HIS A 118 4.98 25.15 1.14
C HIS A 118 5.27 23.64 0.96
N SER A 119 6.47 23.15 1.28
CA SER A 119 6.82 21.72 1.13
C SER A 119 7.92 21.25 2.08
N SER A 120 8.13 19.94 2.16
CA SER A 120 9.26 19.32 2.88
C SER A 120 10.18 18.65 1.86
N PRO A 121 11.14 19.37 1.26
CA PRO A 121 11.86 18.92 0.06
C PRO A 121 12.50 17.54 0.20
N LEU A 122 13.13 17.26 1.34
CA LEU A 122 13.76 15.96 1.57
C LEU A 122 12.72 14.84 1.61
N ILE A 123 11.60 15.05 2.29
CA ILE A 123 10.51 14.08 2.40
C ILE A 123 9.88 13.88 1.02
N ASP A 124 9.53 14.95 0.31
CA ASP A 124 8.95 14.91 -1.02
C ASP A 124 9.82 14.10 -2.00
N VAL A 125 11.12 14.37 -2.04
CA VAL A 125 12.06 13.66 -2.93
C VAL A 125 12.14 12.18 -2.59
N PHE A 126 12.30 11.81 -1.31
CA PHE A 126 12.37 10.40 -0.92
C PHE A 126 11.06 9.65 -1.17
N MET A 127 9.92 10.28 -0.87
CA MET A 127 8.61 9.66 -1.08
C MET A 127 8.31 9.44 -2.57
N GLN A 128 8.55 10.45 -3.41
CA GLN A 128 8.34 10.31 -4.86
C GLN A 128 9.31 9.29 -5.46
N ALA A 129 10.60 9.39 -5.16
CA ALA A 129 11.60 8.44 -5.66
C ALA A 129 11.30 6.99 -5.24
N SER A 130 10.88 6.77 -4.00
CA SER A 130 10.45 5.45 -3.51
C SER A 130 9.27 4.90 -4.33
N SER A 131 8.28 5.75 -4.63
CA SER A 131 7.13 5.36 -5.45
C SER A 131 7.50 5.04 -6.89
N ASP A 132 8.31 5.90 -7.52
CA ASP A 132 8.74 5.78 -8.91
C ASP A 132 9.62 4.56 -9.14
N MET A 133 10.53 4.25 -8.21
CA MET A 133 11.39 3.08 -8.31
C MET A 133 10.60 1.78 -8.24
N VAL A 134 9.58 1.69 -7.38
CA VAL A 134 8.69 0.52 -7.33
C VAL A 134 7.91 0.37 -8.64
N ASP A 135 7.37 1.46 -9.17
CA ASP A 135 6.64 1.44 -10.44
C ASP A 135 7.54 1.00 -11.61
N PHE A 136 8.74 1.59 -11.71
CA PHE A 136 9.74 1.24 -12.72
C PHE A 136 10.12 -0.25 -12.65
N HIS A 137 10.38 -0.77 -11.45
CA HIS A 137 10.73 -2.18 -11.25
C HIS A 137 9.59 -3.11 -11.66
N LEU A 138 8.35 -2.83 -11.22
CA LEU A 138 7.21 -3.66 -11.55
C LEU A 138 6.89 -3.62 -13.04
N ALA A 139 6.87 -2.43 -13.66
CA ALA A 139 6.68 -2.31 -15.10
C ALA A 139 7.73 -3.11 -15.89
N THR A 140 8.98 -3.11 -15.43
CA THR A 140 10.07 -3.89 -16.04
C THR A 140 9.85 -5.39 -15.89
N VAL A 141 9.50 -5.87 -14.68
CA VAL A 141 9.25 -7.29 -14.40
C VAL A 141 8.06 -7.81 -15.20
N PHE A 142 6.92 -7.12 -15.17
CA PHE A 142 5.72 -7.55 -15.90
C PHE A 142 5.93 -7.55 -17.41
N ARG A 143 6.72 -6.61 -17.95
CA ARG A 143 7.14 -6.63 -19.36
C ARG A 143 8.05 -7.80 -19.69
N ALA A 144 9.05 -8.08 -18.86
CA ALA A 144 9.94 -9.23 -19.06
C ALA A 144 9.18 -10.58 -19.02
N LEU A 145 8.04 -10.63 -18.34
CA LEU A 145 7.14 -11.77 -18.25
C LEU A 145 6.02 -11.75 -19.31
N HIS A 146 6.04 -10.84 -20.28
CA HIS A 146 4.99 -10.68 -21.31
C HIS A 146 3.58 -10.57 -20.71
N SER A 147 3.46 -9.85 -19.60
CA SER A 147 2.25 -9.72 -18.79
C SER A 147 1.99 -8.24 -18.44
N GLU A 148 2.31 -7.31 -19.35
CA GLU A 148 2.20 -5.86 -19.13
C GLU A 148 0.78 -5.44 -18.72
N HIS A 149 -0.23 -6.09 -19.31
CA HIS A 149 -1.64 -5.83 -19.01
C HIS A 149 -2.05 -6.21 -17.58
N SER A 150 -1.24 -7.01 -16.90
CA SER A 150 -1.51 -7.48 -15.55
C SER A 150 -1.02 -6.53 -14.46
N TYR A 151 -0.32 -5.45 -14.82
CA TYR A 151 0.06 -4.37 -13.90
C TYR A 151 -0.45 -3.02 -14.42
N LEU A 152 -1.38 -2.42 -13.67
CA LEU A 152 -1.93 -1.10 -13.96
C LEU A 152 -1.61 -0.14 -12.82
N ARG A 153 -0.80 0.90 -13.10
CA ARG A 153 -0.55 2.02 -12.19
C ARG A 153 -1.37 3.23 -12.62
N ILE A 154 -2.15 3.77 -11.69
CA ILE A 154 -2.88 5.04 -11.85
C ILE A 154 -2.24 6.06 -10.90
N GLN A 155 -1.40 6.96 -11.42
CA GLN A 155 -0.60 7.90 -10.62
C GLN A 155 -0.95 9.38 -10.83
N THR A 156 -1.66 9.74 -11.91
CA THR A 156 -1.66 11.12 -12.42
C THR A 156 -2.24 12.14 -11.45
N GLY A 157 -3.24 11.75 -10.63
CA GLY A 157 -3.96 12.67 -9.73
C GLY A 157 -4.66 13.82 -10.46
N LYS A 158 -4.68 13.79 -11.81
CA LYS A 158 -5.37 14.77 -12.64
C LYS A 158 -6.83 14.38 -12.68
N PHE A 159 -7.67 15.28 -12.16
CA PHE A 159 -9.12 15.19 -12.33
C PHE A 159 -9.42 15.42 -13.81
N GLU A 160 -9.88 14.38 -14.49
CA GLU A 160 -10.43 14.46 -15.83
C GLU A 160 -11.93 14.15 -15.74
N PRO A 161 -12.80 15.05 -16.23
CA PRO A 161 -14.23 14.75 -16.25
C PRO A 161 -14.46 13.51 -17.10
N VAL A 162 -15.10 12.51 -16.51
CA VAL A 162 -15.51 11.29 -17.21
C VAL A 162 -16.98 11.43 -17.56
N ASP A 163 -17.33 11.22 -18.83
CA ASP A 163 -18.72 11.30 -19.33
C ASP A 163 -19.64 10.16 -18.79
N GLN A 164 -19.16 9.36 -17.84
CA GLN A 164 -19.80 8.15 -17.29
C GLN A 164 -20.10 8.23 -15.78
N GLY A 165 -20.15 9.44 -15.22
CA GLY A 165 -20.50 9.68 -13.81
C GLY A 165 -19.33 10.21 -12.97
N THR A 166 -19.47 10.15 -11.64
CA THR A 166 -18.47 10.68 -10.71
C THR A 166 -17.40 9.64 -10.34
N TYR A 167 -16.24 10.10 -9.85
CA TYR A 167 -15.23 9.19 -9.29
C TYR A 167 -15.76 8.38 -8.11
N GLU A 168 -16.61 8.97 -7.28
CA GLU A 168 -17.27 8.29 -6.17
C GLU A 168 -18.11 7.11 -6.67
N GLU A 169 -18.96 7.34 -7.67
CA GLU A 169 -19.77 6.28 -8.28
C GLU A 169 -18.90 5.17 -8.89
N ALA A 170 -17.80 5.53 -9.55
CA ALA A 170 -16.87 4.56 -10.11
C ALA A 170 -16.19 3.69 -9.03
N LEU A 171 -15.79 4.31 -7.91
CA LEU A 171 -15.18 3.61 -6.78
C LEU A 171 -16.19 2.71 -6.07
N ILE A 172 -17.44 3.16 -5.89
CA ILE A 172 -18.53 2.33 -5.33
C ILE A 172 -18.75 1.10 -6.21
N ARG A 173 -18.89 1.27 -7.54
CA ARG A 173 -19.04 0.14 -8.48
C ARG A 173 -17.87 -0.83 -8.42
N LEU A 174 -16.64 -0.32 -8.36
CA LEU A 174 -15.45 -1.16 -8.22
C LEU A 174 -15.48 -1.95 -6.91
N ALA A 175 -15.81 -1.31 -5.80
CA ALA A 175 -15.93 -1.96 -4.50
C ALA A 175 -17.02 -3.04 -4.48
N GLU A 176 -18.17 -2.79 -5.10
CA GLU A 176 -19.24 -3.77 -5.25
C GLU A 176 -18.77 -5.01 -6.03
N VAL A 177 -18.12 -4.80 -7.18
CA VAL A 177 -17.58 -5.89 -8.01
C VAL A 177 -16.54 -6.71 -7.23
N LEU A 178 -15.63 -6.06 -6.51
CA LEU A 178 -14.62 -6.74 -5.69
C LEU A 178 -15.24 -7.52 -4.51
N SER A 179 -16.27 -6.95 -3.87
CA SER A 179 -17.00 -7.60 -2.78
C SER A 179 -17.73 -8.86 -3.27
N GLU A 180 -18.39 -8.79 -4.42
CA GLU A 180 -19.08 -9.94 -5.01
C GLU A 180 -18.09 -11.03 -5.45
N GLU A 181 -16.97 -10.65 -6.09
CA GLU A 181 -15.93 -11.61 -6.47
C GLU A 181 -15.32 -12.31 -5.24
N LYS A 182 -15.12 -11.58 -4.13
CA LYS A 182 -14.68 -12.17 -2.86
C LYS A 182 -15.70 -13.21 -2.36
N ARG A 183 -16.99 -12.84 -2.30
CA ARG A 183 -18.07 -13.73 -1.88
C ARG A 183 -18.15 -14.99 -2.75
N LEU A 184 -18.00 -14.84 -4.07
CA LEU A 184 -17.96 -15.95 -5.03
C LEU A 184 -16.78 -16.89 -4.78
N ARG A 185 -15.60 -16.36 -4.44
CA ARG A 185 -14.43 -17.17 -4.09
C ARG A 185 -14.62 -17.94 -2.79
N GLU A 186 -15.19 -17.30 -1.78
CA GLU A 186 -15.50 -17.95 -0.50
C GLU A 186 -16.48 -19.12 -0.69
N MET A 187 -17.54 -18.94 -1.49
CA MET A 187 -18.49 -20.02 -1.80
C MET A 187 -17.88 -21.17 -2.62
N ARG A 188 -16.87 -20.88 -3.46
CA ARG A 188 -16.15 -21.89 -4.25
C ARG A 188 -15.04 -22.57 -3.45
N SER A 189 -14.67 -22.02 -2.29
CA SER A 189 -13.65 -22.60 -1.42
C SER A 189 -14.17 -23.91 -0.82
N PRO A 190 -13.37 -25.00 -0.84
CA PRO A 190 -13.77 -26.27 -0.23
C PRO A 190 -14.01 -26.21 1.29
N HIS A 191 -13.74 -25.08 1.95
CA HIS A 191 -13.74 -24.92 3.41
C HIS A 191 -14.71 -23.87 3.97
N GLY A 192 -15.73 -23.43 3.22
CA GLY A 192 -16.65 -22.37 3.68
C GLY A 192 -18.07 -22.82 4.02
N SER A 193 -18.32 -23.35 5.22
CA SER A 193 -19.63 -23.22 5.88
C SER A 193 -19.55 -22.09 6.91
N PHE A 194 -20.10 -20.92 6.59
CA PHE A 194 -20.37 -19.90 7.60
C PHE A 194 -21.51 -20.39 8.50
N ASN A 195 -21.20 -20.69 9.77
CA ASN A 195 -22.21 -20.65 10.82
C ASN A 195 -22.43 -19.19 11.18
N GLU A 196 -23.59 -18.65 10.79
CA GLU A 196 -24.12 -17.42 11.37
C GLU A 196 -24.52 -17.69 12.83
N GLU A 197 -23.64 -17.38 13.78
CA GLU A 197 -24.06 -17.03 15.15
C GLU A 197 -23.14 -15.90 15.65
N HIS A 198 -23.66 -14.67 15.66
CA HIS A 198 -24.00 -13.95 16.89
C HIS A 198 -24.51 -12.54 16.53
N LYS A 199 -25.77 -12.31 16.90
CA LYS A 199 -26.39 -10.98 17.08
C LYS A 199 -25.79 -10.27 18.28
#